data_AF-A0A7M3MCU2-F1
#
_entry.id   AF-A0A7M3MCU2-F1
#
_cell.length_a   1.000
_cell.length_b   1.000
_cell.length_c   1.000
_cell.angle_alpha   90.00
_cell.angle_beta   90.00
_cell.angle_gamma   90.00
#
_symmetry.space_group_name_H-M   'P 1'
#
loop_
_entity.id
_entity.type
_entity.pdbx_description
1 polymer ?
#
loop_
_entity_poly.entity_id
_entity_poly.type
_entity_poly.pdbx_seq_one_letter_code
_entity_poly.pdbx_strand_id
1 'polypeptide(L)'
;MGYTSLVIQLARFGDLVQSARLVRSLSCPGAAVHVACDASLAEIAGLLYPQATIHPVRAHGGQGNPGELLAANSEAFEKLRAIAPDAVYNLNFSGLNYALASLFPEGTVHGYFVHEGQRLKDPWPQLGFRLSGRRPQAPCNLVDLWAHFTNAPIAPETVFPAARFDGADPGGLGVVLAGRHSRRSLPAEVLAPMAAAALDGIASRSGQGRAKKVYLLGTKAEKPLAKSFLRASSPRLAERVEDHTGGMDLPGLADFLRGLDLVLTPDTGTMHLAAALGTPVMACFLSSAWTWETGPYGAGHLVWQSAPPCAPCLEAQPCPNDMECLELFRAPRFLKNVVAAAAGKNVRPEELPESLLLLRGDQDAFGQSFEVLAGNDPYAAERYALRREIALLRGVAIEPSHAQAPLLTEQLTRLLYREQDWMLPPWHDRA
;
A
#
# COMPACT_ATOMS: atom_id res chain seq x y z
N MET A 1 9.35 -29.25 -17.96
CA MET A 1 9.87 -28.64 -16.72
C MET A 1 9.09 -27.36 -16.50
N GLY A 2 8.65 -27.09 -15.27
CA GLY A 2 7.90 -25.88 -14.94
C GLY A 2 8.80 -24.65 -14.89
N TYR A 3 8.28 -23.47 -15.22
CA TYR A 3 9.00 -22.20 -15.10
C TYR A 3 9.15 -21.83 -13.62
N THR A 4 10.35 -21.48 -13.18
CA THR A 4 10.69 -21.20 -11.79
C THR A 4 11.02 -19.73 -11.62
N SER A 5 10.29 -19.03 -10.75
CA SER A 5 10.50 -17.61 -10.46
C SER A 5 10.90 -17.39 -9.01
N LEU A 6 11.84 -16.48 -8.77
CA LEU A 6 12.20 -15.99 -7.45
C LEU A 6 11.83 -14.51 -7.32
N VAL A 7 10.98 -14.16 -6.36
CA VAL A 7 10.68 -12.77 -6.00
C VAL A 7 11.52 -12.38 -4.79
N ILE A 8 12.26 -11.28 -4.87
CA ILE A 8 13.03 -10.73 -3.74
C ILE A 8 12.32 -9.47 -3.25
N GLN A 9 11.71 -9.56 -2.07
CA GLN A 9 10.99 -8.49 -1.39
C GLN A 9 11.46 -8.42 0.06
N LEU A 10 12.60 -7.76 0.27
CA LEU A 10 13.23 -7.59 1.58
C LEU A 10 12.84 -6.28 2.26
N ALA A 11 11.79 -5.58 1.79
CA ALA A 11 11.31 -4.38 2.46
C ALA A 11 10.32 -4.73 3.59
N ARG A 12 9.40 -3.81 3.90
CA ARG A 12 8.59 -3.87 5.13
C ARG A 12 7.35 -4.71 4.91
N PHE A 13 6.63 -4.97 6.00
CA PHE A 13 5.38 -5.72 5.96
C PHE A 13 4.37 -5.20 4.92
N GLY A 14 4.16 -3.88 4.83
CA GLY A 14 3.25 -3.31 3.82
C GLY A 14 3.69 -3.60 2.38
N ASP A 15 5.00 -3.50 2.10
CA ASP A 15 5.58 -3.80 0.78
C ASP A 15 5.45 -5.29 0.44
N LEU A 16 5.57 -6.16 1.44
CA LEU A 16 5.32 -7.58 1.27
C LEU A 16 3.88 -7.84 0.85
N VAL A 17 2.88 -7.27 1.53
CA VAL A 17 1.45 -7.41 1.15
C VAL A 17 1.22 -6.84 -0.25
N GLN A 18 1.77 -5.65 -0.52
CA GLN A 18 1.58 -4.97 -1.79
C GLN A 18 2.23 -5.71 -2.98
N SER A 19 3.16 -6.65 -2.75
CA SER A 19 3.74 -7.47 -3.82
C SER A 19 2.80 -8.57 -4.35
N ALA A 20 1.59 -8.68 -3.80
CA ALA A 20 0.72 -9.82 -4.03
C ALA A 20 0.31 -10.02 -5.49
N ARG A 21 0.03 -8.94 -6.24
CA ARG A 21 -0.36 -9.06 -7.65
C ARG A 21 0.77 -9.66 -8.49
N LEU A 22 2.02 -9.29 -8.24
CA LEU A 22 3.18 -9.90 -8.90
C LEU A 22 3.29 -11.39 -8.55
N VAL A 23 3.36 -11.71 -7.25
CA VAL A 23 3.56 -13.10 -6.79
C VAL A 23 2.47 -14.03 -7.33
N ARG A 24 1.20 -13.58 -7.29
CA ARG A 24 0.08 -14.33 -7.85
C ARG A 24 0.14 -14.45 -9.38
N SER A 25 0.61 -13.42 -10.08
CA SER A 25 0.79 -13.48 -11.54
C SER A 25 1.80 -14.53 -11.98
N LEU A 26 2.83 -14.76 -11.17
CA LEU A 26 3.84 -15.78 -11.42
C LEU A 26 3.38 -17.20 -11.04
N SER A 27 2.27 -17.34 -10.31
CA SER A 27 1.78 -18.61 -9.76
C SER A 27 0.90 -19.39 -10.74
N CYS A 28 1.25 -19.43 -12.03
CA CYS A 28 0.46 -20.15 -13.03
C CYS A 28 0.61 -21.69 -12.90
N PRO A 29 -0.36 -22.48 -13.42
CA PRO A 29 -0.30 -23.94 -13.32
C PRO A 29 1.01 -24.52 -13.85
N GLY A 30 1.72 -25.27 -13.00
CA GLY A 30 3.01 -25.88 -13.34
C GLY A 30 4.22 -24.98 -13.13
N ALA A 31 4.07 -23.71 -12.73
CA ALA A 31 5.17 -22.86 -12.32
C ALA A 31 5.51 -23.04 -10.83
N ALA A 32 6.78 -22.84 -10.48
CA ALA A 32 7.26 -22.78 -9.11
C ALA A 32 7.57 -21.33 -8.75
N VAL A 33 6.99 -20.83 -7.66
CA VAL A 33 7.23 -19.45 -7.18
C VAL A 33 7.91 -19.50 -5.82
N HIS A 34 9.02 -18.79 -5.73
CA HIS A 34 9.81 -18.63 -4.52
C HIS A 34 9.77 -17.16 -4.10
N VAL A 35 9.66 -16.89 -2.80
CA VAL A 35 9.66 -15.52 -2.27
C VAL A 35 10.73 -15.40 -1.20
N ALA A 36 11.75 -14.58 -1.44
CA ALA A 36 12.71 -14.16 -0.44
C ALA A 36 12.20 -12.91 0.28
N CYS A 37 12.01 -13.00 1.59
CA CYS A 37 11.52 -11.90 2.43
C CYS A 37 12.34 -11.77 3.72
N ASP A 38 12.13 -10.68 4.46
CA ASP A 38 12.75 -10.55 5.78
C ASP A 38 12.30 -11.70 6.70
N ALA A 39 13.23 -12.26 7.47
CA ALA A 39 12.97 -13.41 8.35
C ALA A 39 11.85 -13.14 9.37
N SER A 40 11.69 -11.90 9.82
CA SER A 40 10.59 -11.50 10.72
C SER A 40 9.21 -11.54 10.07
N LEU A 41 9.13 -11.65 8.74
CA LEU A 41 7.89 -11.66 7.96
C LEU A 41 7.60 -13.02 7.32
N ALA A 42 8.43 -14.04 7.55
CA ALA A 42 8.32 -15.33 6.85
C ALA A 42 7.00 -16.05 7.11
N GLU A 43 6.50 -16.01 8.35
CA GLU A 43 5.23 -16.64 8.72
C GLU A 43 4.04 -15.97 8.02
N ILE A 44 3.96 -14.63 8.07
CA ILE A 44 2.89 -13.90 7.39
C ILE A 44 3.01 -14.01 5.86
N ALA A 45 4.23 -14.11 5.32
CA ALA A 45 4.44 -14.37 3.89
C ALA A 45 3.84 -15.71 3.46
N GLY A 46 3.97 -16.75 4.29
CA GLY A 46 3.35 -18.06 4.03
C GLY A 46 1.83 -18.02 4.02
N LEU A 47 1.21 -17.17 4.84
CA LEU A 47 -0.23 -16.95 4.84
C LEU A 47 -0.72 -16.13 3.63
N LEU A 48 0.06 -15.13 3.21
CA LEU A 48 -0.25 -14.30 2.05
C LEU A 48 -0.05 -15.05 0.72
N TYR A 49 0.95 -15.93 0.67
CA TYR A 49 1.41 -16.63 -0.52
C TYR A 49 1.47 -18.15 -0.28
N PRO A 50 0.33 -18.81 0.03
CA PRO A 50 0.31 -20.24 0.31
C PRO A 50 0.79 -21.11 -0.85
N GLN A 51 0.77 -20.57 -2.07
CA GLN A 51 1.24 -21.22 -3.28
C GLN A 51 2.74 -21.04 -3.56
N ALA A 52 3.44 -20.20 -2.79
CA ALA A 52 4.86 -19.93 -2.96
C ALA A 52 5.71 -20.57 -1.86
N THR A 53 6.95 -20.93 -2.19
CA THR A 53 7.94 -21.36 -1.20
C THR A 53 8.62 -20.13 -0.61
N ILE A 54 8.55 -19.95 0.71
CA ILE A 54 9.10 -18.78 1.41
C ILE A 54 10.55 -19.03 1.86
N HIS A 55 11.42 -18.05 1.58
CA HIS A 55 12.84 -18.08 1.91
C HIS A 55 13.19 -16.91 2.84
N PRO A 56 13.34 -17.15 4.15
CA PRO A 56 13.67 -16.10 5.11
C PRO A 56 15.12 -15.61 4.93
N VAL A 57 15.29 -14.29 4.86
CA VAL A 57 16.59 -13.60 4.84
C VAL A 57 16.61 -12.57 5.97
N ARG A 58 17.68 -12.48 6.75
CA ARG A 58 17.84 -11.43 7.76
C ARG A 58 18.25 -10.14 7.07
N ALA A 59 17.29 -9.28 6.74
CA ALA A 59 17.52 -8.01 6.05
C ALA A 59 17.52 -6.81 7.01
N HIS A 60 16.75 -6.89 8.10
CA HIS A 60 16.65 -5.85 9.11
C HIS A 60 17.12 -6.32 10.50
N GLY A 61 17.35 -5.36 11.40
CA GLY A 61 17.56 -5.65 12.84
C GLY A 61 18.99 -6.00 13.26
N GLY A 62 19.95 -6.05 12.33
CA GLY A 62 21.37 -6.21 12.65
C GLY A 62 22.11 -4.86 12.60
N GLN A 63 22.55 -4.34 13.74
CA GLN A 63 23.59 -3.29 13.83
C GLN A 63 25.00 -3.87 13.57
N GLY A 64 25.08 -4.92 12.74
CA GLY A 64 26.30 -5.67 12.49
C GLY A 64 27.10 -5.09 11.34
N ASN A 65 28.40 -5.29 11.36
CA ASN A 65 29.24 -5.05 10.18
C ASN A 65 28.78 -5.96 9.02
N PRO A 66 29.09 -5.62 7.75
CA PRO A 66 28.66 -6.41 6.58
C PRO A 66 29.04 -7.90 6.63
N GLY A 67 30.13 -8.26 7.32
CA GLY A 67 30.56 -9.65 7.47
C GLY A 67 29.63 -10.49 8.34
N GLU A 68 29.09 -9.90 9.42
CA GLU A 68 28.10 -10.56 10.28
C GLU A 68 26.78 -10.77 9.55
N LEU A 69 26.34 -9.79 8.76
CA LEU A 69 25.13 -9.92 7.94
C LEU A 69 25.30 -11.03 6.90
N LEU A 70 26.47 -11.11 6.26
CA LEU A 70 26.80 -12.17 5.31
C LEU A 70 26.83 -13.55 6.00
N ALA A 71 27.52 -13.68 7.13
CA ALA A 71 27.59 -14.92 7.89
C ALA A 71 26.19 -15.40 8.32
N ALA A 72 25.36 -14.48 8.82
CA ALA A 72 24.00 -14.75 9.26
C ALA A 72 23.04 -15.16 8.14
N ASN A 73 23.39 -14.88 6.87
CA ASN A 73 22.57 -15.19 5.71
C ASN A 73 23.21 -16.23 4.76
N SER A 74 24.43 -16.68 5.03
CA SER A 74 25.19 -17.59 4.16
C SER A 74 24.39 -18.83 3.74
N GLU A 75 23.77 -19.53 4.70
CA GLU A 75 22.93 -20.69 4.42
C GLU A 75 21.69 -20.34 3.58
N ALA A 76 21.06 -19.19 3.85
CA ALA A 76 19.91 -18.74 3.08
C ALA A 76 20.31 -18.41 1.63
N PHE A 77 21.48 -17.80 1.43
CA PHE A 77 22.02 -17.49 0.11
C PHE A 77 22.35 -18.74 -0.70
N GLU A 78 22.95 -19.76 -0.07
CA GLU A 78 23.20 -21.05 -0.72
C GLU A 78 21.89 -21.75 -1.13
N LYS A 79 20.88 -21.73 -0.25
CA LYS A 79 19.54 -22.25 -0.58
C LYS A 79 18.92 -21.51 -1.75
N LEU A 80 18.99 -20.18 -1.75
CA LEU A 80 18.46 -19.34 -2.84
C LEU A 80 19.18 -19.63 -4.16
N ARG A 81 20.51 -19.76 -4.14
CA ARG A 81 21.31 -20.10 -5.32
C ARG A 81 20.96 -21.48 -5.88
N ALA A 82 20.71 -22.46 -5.01
CA ALA A 82 20.36 -23.82 -5.38
C ALA A 82 18.98 -23.94 -6.08
N ILE A 83 18.10 -22.93 -5.98
CA ILE A 83 16.82 -22.90 -6.71
C ILE A 83 17.05 -22.91 -8.22
N ALA A 84 18.13 -22.25 -8.70
CA ALA A 84 18.41 -22.02 -10.12
C ALA A 84 17.17 -21.49 -10.88
N PRO A 85 16.61 -20.34 -10.47
CA PRO A 85 15.37 -19.81 -11.06
C PRO A 85 15.58 -19.38 -12.52
N ASP A 86 14.54 -19.54 -13.34
CA ASP A 86 14.50 -19.02 -14.71
C ASP A 86 14.43 -17.48 -14.74
N ALA A 87 13.79 -16.88 -13.73
CA ALA A 87 13.73 -15.44 -13.55
C ALA A 87 13.75 -15.00 -12.09
N VAL A 88 14.40 -13.88 -11.82
CA VAL A 88 14.50 -13.24 -10.50
C VAL A 88 13.88 -11.85 -10.58
N TYR A 89 12.86 -11.57 -9.76
CA TYR A 89 12.20 -10.28 -9.65
C TYR A 89 12.68 -9.56 -8.40
N ASN A 90 13.68 -8.69 -8.56
CA ASN A 90 14.25 -7.91 -7.46
C ASN A 90 13.48 -6.60 -7.26
N LEU A 91 12.72 -6.48 -6.17
CA LEU A 91 11.72 -5.41 -6.03
C LEU A 91 12.19 -4.16 -5.28
N ASN A 92 13.32 -4.23 -4.58
CA ASN A 92 13.75 -3.13 -3.70
C ASN A 92 15.09 -2.50 -4.10
N PHE A 93 15.12 -1.18 -4.06
CA PHE A 93 16.34 -0.39 -4.23
C PHE A 93 17.14 -0.34 -2.91
N SER A 94 17.92 -1.38 -2.62
CA SER A 94 18.84 -1.40 -1.46
C SER A 94 20.13 -2.16 -1.74
N GLY A 95 21.20 -1.82 -1.00
CA GLY A 95 22.52 -2.46 -1.19
C GLY A 95 22.48 -3.99 -1.01
N LEU A 96 21.71 -4.49 -0.04
CA LEU A 96 21.52 -5.92 0.18
C LEU A 96 20.79 -6.59 -0.99
N ASN A 97 19.77 -5.94 -1.56
CA ASN A 97 19.07 -6.48 -2.74
C ASN A 97 19.97 -6.54 -3.97
N TYR A 98 20.82 -5.54 -4.19
CA TYR A 98 21.82 -5.59 -5.26
C TYR A 98 22.83 -6.72 -5.06
N ALA A 99 23.31 -6.92 -3.83
CA ALA A 99 24.22 -8.02 -3.51
C ALA A 99 23.55 -9.39 -3.67
N LEU A 100 22.30 -9.54 -3.23
CA LEU A 100 21.55 -10.79 -3.37
C LEU A 100 21.26 -11.12 -4.84
N ALA A 101 20.91 -10.11 -5.65
CA ALA A 101 20.71 -10.28 -7.08
C ALA A 101 21.97 -10.79 -7.81
N SER A 102 23.16 -10.43 -7.35
CA SER A 102 24.43 -10.91 -7.95
C SER A 102 24.72 -12.41 -7.74
N LEU A 103 23.88 -13.12 -6.98
CA LEU A 103 23.96 -14.59 -6.90
C LEU A 103 23.46 -15.28 -8.18
N PHE A 104 22.75 -14.54 -9.03
CA PHE A 104 22.08 -15.08 -10.22
C PHE A 104 22.67 -14.48 -11.51
N PRO A 105 22.58 -15.20 -12.64
CA PRO A 105 23.00 -14.66 -13.93
C PRO A 105 22.25 -13.37 -14.26
N GLU A 106 22.96 -12.33 -14.68
CA GLU A 106 22.39 -11.00 -14.91
C GLU A 106 21.18 -11.00 -15.88
N GLY A 107 21.20 -11.86 -16.89
CA GLY A 107 20.10 -12.01 -17.87
C GLY A 107 18.78 -12.49 -17.27
N THR A 108 18.82 -13.11 -16.08
CA THR A 108 17.63 -13.62 -15.39
C THR A 108 17.03 -12.61 -14.41
N VAL A 109 17.73 -11.51 -14.10
CA VAL A 109 17.33 -10.57 -13.05
C VAL A 109 16.56 -9.39 -13.65
N HIS A 110 15.31 -9.26 -13.23
CA HIS A 110 14.44 -8.12 -13.47
C HIS A 110 14.42 -7.18 -12.26
N GLY A 111 14.32 -5.88 -12.53
CA GLY A 111 14.25 -4.85 -11.49
C GLY A 111 15.59 -4.17 -11.27
N TYR A 112 16.26 -4.50 -10.17
CA TYR A 112 17.55 -3.91 -9.76
C TYR A 112 18.66 -4.96 -9.83
N PHE A 113 19.77 -4.66 -10.52
CA PHE A 113 20.83 -5.64 -10.79
C PHE A 113 22.22 -4.98 -10.85
N VAL A 114 23.28 -5.80 -10.85
CA VAL A 114 24.66 -5.34 -10.97
C VAL A 114 25.23 -5.78 -12.32
N HIS A 115 25.79 -4.84 -13.07
CA HIS A 115 26.49 -5.08 -14.34
C HIS A 115 27.89 -4.50 -14.26
N GLU A 116 28.94 -5.32 -14.43
CA GLU A 116 30.34 -4.90 -14.33
C GLU A 116 30.64 -4.05 -13.06
N GLY A 117 30.03 -4.41 -11.94
CA GLY A 117 30.16 -3.71 -10.65
C GLY A 117 29.30 -2.45 -10.52
N GLN A 118 28.60 -2.02 -11.57
CA GLN A 118 27.67 -0.88 -11.54
C GLN A 118 26.27 -1.32 -11.12
N ARG A 119 25.61 -0.52 -10.28
CA ARG A 119 24.22 -0.75 -9.86
C ARG A 119 23.27 -0.14 -10.87
N LEU A 120 22.53 -0.98 -11.58
CA LEU A 120 21.59 -0.58 -12.62
C LEU A 120 20.16 -0.98 -12.26
N LYS A 121 19.22 -0.64 -13.13
CA LYS A 121 17.81 -1.00 -13.00
C LYS A 121 17.12 -1.01 -14.35
N ASP A 122 16.11 -1.85 -14.49
CA ASP A 122 15.32 -1.95 -15.72
C ASP A 122 14.52 -0.67 -16.02
N PRO A 123 14.12 -0.44 -17.28
CA PRO A 123 13.35 0.75 -17.67
C PRO A 123 12.06 0.95 -16.87
N TRP A 124 11.37 -0.13 -16.49
CA TRP A 124 10.13 -0.03 -15.72
C TRP A 124 10.31 0.59 -14.32
N PRO A 125 11.20 0.08 -13.44
CA PRO A 125 11.50 0.77 -12.18
C PRO A 125 12.15 2.15 -12.40
N GLN A 126 12.88 2.39 -13.50
CA GLN A 126 13.33 3.76 -13.82
C GLN A 126 12.15 4.72 -14.02
N LEU A 127 11.14 4.32 -14.78
CA LEU A 127 9.90 5.09 -14.94
C LEU A 127 9.21 5.31 -13.59
N GLY A 128 9.12 4.27 -12.74
CA GLY A 128 8.61 4.38 -11.38
C GLY A 128 9.32 5.47 -10.55
N PHE A 129 10.64 5.54 -10.62
CA PHE A 129 11.43 6.60 -9.96
C PHE A 129 11.10 7.99 -10.52
N ARG A 130 10.90 8.13 -11.84
CA ARG A 130 10.49 9.41 -12.44
C ARG A 130 9.12 9.84 -11.94
N LEU A 131 8.15 8.92 -11.92
CA LEU A 131 6.80 9.16 -11.39
C LEU A 131 6.83 9.54 -9.91
N SER A 132 7.72 8.96 -9.09
CA SER A 132 7.90 9.37 -7.69
C SER A 132 8.43 10.81 -7.52
N GLY A 133 8.99 11.42 -8.57
CA GLY A 133 9.33 12.85 -8.58
C GLY A 133 8.12 13.77 -8.85
N ARG A 134 6.98 13.18 -9.28
CA ARG A 134 5.70 13.85 -9.58
C ARG A 134 4.54 13.08 -8.93
N ARG A 135 4.70 12.77 -7.64
CA ARG A 135 3.76 12.01 -6.80
C ARG A 135 2.30 12.45 -6.96
N PRO A 136 1.96 13.77 -6.90
CA PRO A 136 0.58 14.17 -7.06
C PRO A 136 -0.03 13.79 -8.41
N GLN A 137 0.75 13.60 -9.47
CA GLN A 137 0.28 13.18 -10.81
C GLN A 137 0.44 11.68 -11.07
N ALA A 138 1.27 10.98 -10.28
CA ALA A 138 1.56 9.57 -10.51
C ALA A 138 0.27 8.73 -10.49
N PRO A 139 0.00 7.92 -11.53
CA PRO A 139 -1.27 7.20 -11.66
C PRO A 139 -1.18 5.73 -11.24
N CYS A 140 -0.16 5.32 -10.48
CA CYS A 140 0.16 3.92 -10.27
C CYS A 140 0.29 3.59 -8.78
N ASN A 141 -0.52 2.65 -8.31
CA ASN A 141 -0.39 2.07 -6.98
C ASN A 141 0.80 1.10 -6.96
N LEU A 142 1.51 1.00 -5.83
CA LEU A 142 2.70 0.13 -5.71
C LEU A 142 2.42 -1.33 -6.03
N VAL A 143 1.20 -1.83 -5.76
CA VAL A 143 0.80 -3.19 -6.12
C VAL A 143 0.89 -3.42 -7.63
N ASP A 144 0.44 -2.45 -8.42
CA ASP A 144 0.48 -2.52 -9.88
C ASP A 144 1.87 -2.20 -10.41
N LEU A 145 2.60 -1.29 -9.76
CA LEU A 145 3.99 -1.00 -10.10
C LEU A 145 4.83 -2.28 -10.03
N TRP A 146 4.69 -3.10 -8.98
CA TRP A 146 5.40 -4.38 -8.92
C TRP A 146 4.82 -5.44 -9.84
N ALA A 147 3.51 -5.51 -10.01
CA ALA A 147 2.88 -6.45 -10.95
C ALA A 147 3.44 -6.34 -12.37
N HIS A 148 3.64 -5.10 -12.83
CA HIS A 148 4.15 -4.76 -14.15
C HIS A 148 5.68 -4.93 -14.31
N PHE A 149 6.37 -5.53 -13.34
CA PHE A 149 7.67 -6.15 -13.60
C PHE A 149 7.52 -7.35 -14.56
N THR A 150 6.31 -7.91 -14.66
CA THR A 150 5.90 -8.85 -15.70
C THR A 150 5.13 -8.13 -16.80
N ASN A 151 5.09 -8.73 -18.00
CA ASN A 151 4.37 -8.16 -19.15
C ASN A 151 2.88 -8.52 -19.19
N ALA A 152 2.44 -9.49 -18.38
CA ALA A 152 1.06 -9.95 -18.37
C ALA A 152 0.61 -10.25 -16.93
N PRO A 153 0.51 -9.24 -16.06
CA PRO A 153 -0.01 -9.46 -14.72
C PRO A 153 -1.49 -9.89 -14.76
N ILE A 154 -1.92 -10.67 -13.77
CA ILE A 154 -3.33 -11.07 -13.64
C ILE A 154 -4.25 -9.85 -13.47
N ALA A 155 -5.54 -10.07 -13.75
CA ALA A 155 -6.56 -9.05 -13.58
C ALA A 155 -6.60 -8.55 -12.11
N PRO A 156 -6.60 -7.23 -11.88
CA PRO A 156 -6.40 -6.66 -10.54
C PRO A 156 -7.49 -7.02 -9.53
N GLU A 157 -8.73 -7.22 -9.97
CA GLU A 157 -9.88 -7.65 -9.15
C GLU A 157 -9.74 -9.08 -8.61
N THR A 158 -8.80 -9.87 -9.13
CA THR A 158 -8.52 -11.24 -8.64
C THR A 158 -7.47 -11.27 -7.53
N VAL A 159 -6.82 -10.13 -7.25
CA VAL A 159 -5.70 -10.05 -6.29
C VAL A 159 -6.22 -10.10 -4.87
N PHE A 160 -7.16 -9.22 -4.52
CA PHE A 160 -7.79 -9.16 -3.20
C PHE A 160 -9.30 -9.10 -3.34
N PRO A 161 -10.06 -9.66 -2.38
CA PRO A 161 -11.49 -9.54 -2.37
C PRO A 161 -11.90 -8.06 -2.20
N ALA A 162 -13.01 -7.67 -2.83
CA ALA A 162 -13.62 -6.37 -2.59
C ALA A 162 -14.00 -6.21 -1.11
N ALA A 163 -13.99 -4.97 -0.61
CA ALA A 163 -14.41 -4.61 0.73
C ALA A 163 -15.85 -5.07 0.99
N ARG A 164 -16.04 -5.92 2.00
CA ARG A 164 -17.36 -6.46 2.35
C ARG A 164 -17.67 -6.24 3.82
N PHE A 165 -18.83 -5.64 4.07
CA PHE A 165 -19.41 -5.60 5.40
C PHE A 165 -20.19 -6.91 5.60
N ASP A 166 -19.62 -7.86 6.32
CA ASP A 166 -20.21 -9.19 6.52
C ASP A 166 -20.84 -9.37 7.92
N GLY A 167 -20.58 -8.44 8.84
CA GLY A 167 -21.11 -8.50 10.21
C GLY A 167 -20.57 -9.69 11.01
N ALA A 168 -19.37 -10.18 10.67
CA ALA A 168 -18.70 -11.27 11.37
C ALA A 168 -18.39 -10.93 12.85
N ASP A 169 -17.98 -11.93 13.62
CA ASP A 169 -17.47 -11.77 14.99
C ASP A 169 -15.95 -11.50 14.93
N PRO A 170 -15.41 -10.50 15.64
CA PRO A 170 -16.03 -9.74 16.73
C PRO A 170 -16.90 -8.54 16.30
N GLY A 171 -16.93 -8.22 15.00
CA GLY A 171 -17.54 -7.02 14.44
C GLY A 171 -16.85 -5.75 14.95
N GLY A 172 -17.52 -4.61 14.86
CA GLY A 172 -17.04 -3.35 15.42
C GLY A 172 -15.93 -2.69 14.61
N LEU A 173 -15.28 -1.70 15.23
CA LEU A 173 -14.31 -0.82 14.59
C LEU A 173 -12.90 -1.14 15.08
N GLY A 174 -12.00 -1.53 14.18
CA GLY A 174 -10.56 -1.50 14.45
C GLY A 174 -10.02 -0.08 14.25
N VAL A 175 -9.21 0.41 15.19
CA VAL A 175 -8.53 1.71 15.08
C VAL A 175 -7.03 1.50 15.16
N VAL A 176 -6.33 1.75 14.05
CA VAL A 176 -4.86 1.71 14.01
C VAL A 176 -4.33 3.07 14.45
N LEU A 177 -3.55 3.09 15.53
CA LEU A 177 -3.22 4.33 16.25
C LEU A 177 -2.17 5.19 15.55
N ALA A 178 -1.16 4.59 14.92
CA ALA A 178 -0.15 5.33 14.19
C ALA A 178 0.39 4.58 12.97
N GLY A 179 0.90 5.38 12.03
CA GLY A 179 1.83 4.92 11.02
C GLY A 179 3.28 5.14 11.46
N ARG A 180 4.20 4.71 10.60
CA ARG A 180 5.66 4.79 10.86
C ARG A 180 6.15 6.21 11.14
N HIS A 181 5.48 7.20 10.56
CA HIS A 181 5.75 8.61 10.78
C HIS A 181 4.57 9.26 11.48
N SER A 182 4.83 9.92 12.60
CA SER A 182 3.81 10.59 13.39
C SER A 182 2.98 11.58 12.55
N ARG A 183 3.62 12.26 11.59
CA ARG A 183 2.94 13.19 10.67
C ARG A 183 1.93 12.54 9.71
N ARG A 184 1.94 11.21 9.54
CA ARG A 184 0.92 10.47 8.76
C ARG A 184 -0.26 10.02 9.62
N SER A 185 -0.27 10.34 10.90
CA SER A 185 -1.27 9.84 11.86
C SER A 185 -2.10 11.00 12.38
N LEU A 186 -3.40 10.79 12.54
CA LEU A 186 -4.23 11.74 13.25
C LEU A 186 -3.93 11.66 14.75
N PRO A 187 -3.75 12.80 15.44
CA PRO A 187 -3.55 12.79 16.88
C PRO A 187 -4.86 12.39 17.59
N ALA A 188 -4.74 11.97 18.85
CA ALA A 188 -5.84 11.36 19.60
C ALA A 188 -7.10 12.23 19.66
N GLU A 189 -6.94 13.54 19.79
CA GLU A 189 -8.02 14.52 19.86
C GLU A 189 -8.83 14.66 18.56
N VAL A 190 -8.29 14.20 17.42
CA VAL A 190 -9.02 14.11 16.14
C VAL A 190 -9.50 12.68 15.90
N LEU A 191 -8.64 11.70 16.20
CA LEU A 191 -8.91 10.28 15.94
C LEU A 191 -10.06 9.73 16.81
N ALA A 192 -10.16 10.12 18.09
CA ALA A 192 -11.21 9.61 18.97
C ALA A 192 -12.62 10.09 18.59
N PRO A 193 -12.86 11.39 18.32
CA PRO A 193 -14.14 11.83 17.76
C PRO A 193 -14.48 11.19 16.42
N MET A 194 -13.47 11.00 15.56
CA MET A 194 -13.65 10.32 14.26
C MET A 194 -14.05 8.85 14.44
N ALA A 195 -13.42 8.13 15.37
CA ALA A 195 -13.77 6.76 15.69
C ALA A 195 -15.20 6.63 16.22
N ALA A 196 -15.65 7.56 17.08
CA ALA A 196 -17.05 7.62 17.51
C ALA A 196 -18.01 7.79 16.32
N ALA A 197 -17.72 8.73 15.43
CA ALA A 197 -18.53 8.98 14.23
C ALA A 197 -18.59 7.74 13.30
N ALA A 198 -17.45 7.08 13.06
CA ALA A 198 -17.40 5.87 12.25
C ALA A 198 -18.21 4.73 12.90
N LEU A 199 -18.09 4.56 14.22
CA LEU A 199 -18.82 3.55 14.99
C LEU A 199 -20.35 3.77 14.96
N ASP A 200 -20.80 5.03 15.00
CA ASP A 200 -22.22 5.39 14.85
C ASP A 200 -22.72 5.06 13.43
N GLY A 201 -21.91 5.31 12.40
CA GLY A 201 -22.22 4.94 11.03
C GLY A 201 -22.37 3.41 10.85
N ILE A 202 -21.42 2.64 11.38
CA ILE A 202 -21.47 1.16 11.41
C ILE A 202 -22.71 0.66 12.12
N ALA A 203 -23.03 1.23 13.29
CA ALA A 203 -24.22 0.85 14.06
C ALA A 203 -25.51 1.10 13.29
N SER A 204 -25.57 2.17 12.48
CA SER A 204 -26.74 2.48 11.64
C SER A 204 -26.92 1.52 10.46
N ARG A 205 -25.83 0.88 9.99
CA ARG A 205 -25.85 -0.14 8.94
C ARG A 205 -26.29 -1.52 9.43
N SER A 206 -25.93 -1.85 10.67
CA SER A 206 -25.98 -3.23 11.19
C SER A 206 -27.35 -3.71 11.67
N GLY A 207 -28.45 -3.01 11.37
CA GLY A 207 -29.84 -3.41 11.70
C GLY A 207 -30.03 -4.22 13.00
N GLN A 208 -30.07 -3.54 14.16
CA GLN A 208 -30.35 -4.09 15.51
C GLN A 208 -29.57 -5.35 15.97
N GLY A 209 -28.79 -5.26 17.07
CA GLY A 209 -28.54 -6.46 17.89
C GLY A 209 -27.35 -6.45 18.85
N ARG A 210 -26.24 -5.76 18.56
CA ARG A 210 -25.07 -5.72 19.48
C ARG A 210 -24.44 -4.34 19.54
N ALA A 211 -24.11 -3.89 20.74
CA ALA A 211 -23.27 -2.72 20.94
C ALA A 211 -21.90 -3.01 20.33
N LYS A 212 -21.57 -2.31 19.24
CA LYS A 212 -20.28 -2.47 18.55
C LYS A 212 -19.14 -1.96 19.45
N LYS A 213 -17.96 -2.58 19.41
CA LYS A 213 -16.79 -2.13 20.17
C LYS A 213 -15.81 -1.39 19.28
N VAL A 214 -14.84 -0.73 19.92
CA VAL A 214 -13.66 -0.15 19.29
C VAL A 214 -12.45 -0.93 19.78
N TYR A 215 -11.63 -1.43 18.86
CA TYR A 215 -10.42 -2.18 19.17
C TYR A 215 -9.21 -1.37 18.76
N LEU A 216 -8.37 -0.98 19.71
CA LEU A 216 -7.13 -0.26 19.41
C LEU A 216 -6.06 -1.25 18.97
N LEU A 217 -5.57 -1.07 17.75
CA LEU A 217 -4.59 -1.92 17.10
C LEU A 217 -3.26 -1.19 16.99
N GLY A 218 -2.17 -1.93 17.19
CA GLY A 218 -0.82 -1.41 17.10
C GLY A 218 0.18 -2.32 17.81
N THR A 219 1.43 -1.94 17.72
CA THR A 219 2.55 -2.57 18.42
C THR A 219 2.58 -2.19 19.89
N LYS A 220 3.39 -2.91 20.68
CA LYS A 220 3.61 -2.60 22.10
C LYS A 220 4.15 -1.17 22.34
N ALA A 221 4.88 -0.61 21.37
CA ALA A 221 5.43 0.74 21.44
C ALA A 221 4.34 1.83 21.40
N GLU A 222 3.14 1.50 20.94
CA GLU A 222 2.03 2.46 20.75
C GLU A 222 1.07 2.51 21.96
N LYS A 223 1.37 1.78 23.05
CA LYS A 223 0.61 1.89 24.32
C LYS A 223 0.41 3.33 24.83
N PRO A 224 1.40 4.25 24.73
CA PRO A 224 1.17 5.65 25.09
C PRO A 224 0.09 6.33 24.22
N LEU A 225 0.01 5.98 22.92
CA LEU A 225 -1.01 6.51 22.02
C LEU A 225 -2.39 5.96 22.38
N ALA A 226 -2.49 4.69 22.76
CA ALA A 226 -3.75 4.09 23.23
C ALA A 226 -4.29 4.84 24.46
N LYS A 227 -3.40 5.18 25.41
CA LYS A 227 -3.76 5.99 26.58
C LYS A 227 -4.22 7.40 26.18
N SER A 228 -3.54 8.04 25.23
CA SER A 228 -3.95 9.37 24.73
C SER A 228 -5.31 9.31 24.04
N PHE A 229 -5.58 8.26 23.24
CA PHE A 229 -6.88 8.02 22.61
C PHE A 229 -8.00 7.89 23.66
N LEU A 230 -7.78 7.08 24.71
CA LEU A 230 -8.75 6.93 25.79
C LEU A 230 -9.01 8.24 26.54
N ARG A 231 -7.97 9.06 26.77
CA ARG A 231 -8.12 10.38 27.40
C ARG A 231 -8.89 11.38 26.53
N ALA A 232 -8.75 11.30 25.21
CA ALA A 232 -9.48 12.12 24.26
C ALA A 232 -10.89 11.60 23.97
N SER A 233 -11.23 10.40 24.43
CA SER A 233 -12.53 9.77 24.20
C SER A 233 -13.59 10.30 25.16
N SER A 234 -14.83 10.43 24.68
CA SER A 234 -15.98 10.65 25.57
C SER A 234 -16.18 9.43 26.49
N PRO A 235 -16.81 9.59 27.68
CA PRO A 235 -17.05 8.47 28.58
C PRO A 235 -17.77 7.29 27.90
N ARG A 236 -18.77 7.59 27.08
CA ARG A 236 -19.53 6.59 26.30
C ARG A 236 -18.68 5.84 25.28
N LEU A 237 -17.70 6.52 24.66
CA LEU A 237 -16.77 5.85 23.75
C LEU A 237 -15.79 4.99 24.55
N ALA A 238 -15.21 5.53 25.62
CA ALA A 238 -14.20 4.85 26.44
C ALA A 238 -14.70 3.50 27.00
N GLU A 239 -15.98 3.41 27.41
CA GLU A 239 -16.61 2.15 27.85
C GLU A 239 -16.68 1.06 26.77
N ARG A 240 -16.54 1.43 25.50
CA ARG A 240 -16.61 0.51 24.34
C ARG A 240 -15.24 0.20 23.75
N VAL A 241 -14.16 0.76 24.30
CA VAL A 241 -12.81 0.62 23.77
C VAL A 241 -12.08 -0.53 24.46
N GLU A 242 -11.50 -1.43 23.67
CA GLU A 242 -10.56 -2.44 24.10
C GLU A 242 -9.18 -2.17 23.51
N ASP A 243 -8.15 -2.18 24.36
CA ASP A 243 -6.77 -1.95 23.95
C ASP A 243 -6.07 -3.29 23.65
N HIS A 244 -5.81 -3.55 22.36
CA HIS A 244 -5.08 -4.72 21.88
C HIS A 244 -3.65 -4.37 21.46
N THR A 245 -3.13 -3.20 21.82
CA THR A 245 -1.78 -2.77 21.41
C THR A 245 -0.69 -3.68 21.98
N GLY A 246 0.09 -4.29 21.07
CA GLY A 246 1.11 -5.28 21.40
C GLY A 246 0.56 -6.60 21.94
N GLY A 247 -0.75 -6.85 21.77
CA GLY A 247 -1.43 -8.06 22.23
C GLY A 247 -1.55 -9.18 21.19
N MET A 248 -1.20 -8.90 19.92
CA MET A 248 -1.30 -9.85 18.81
C MET A 248 0.00 -9.90 18.03
N ASP A 249 0.34 -11.09 17.54
CA ASP A 249 1.30 -11.28 16.46
C ASP A 249 0.63 -11.03 15.09
N LEU A 250 1.40 -11.15 14.00
CA LEU A 250 0.88 -10.89 12.66
C LEU A 250 -0.23 -11.87 12.22
N PRO A 251 -0.11 -13.20 12.44
CA PRO A 251 -1.20 -14.13 12.17
C PRO A 251 -2.47 -13.83 12.97
N GLY A 252 -2.35 -13.61 14.29
CA GLY A 252 -3.48 -13.28 15.15
C GLY A 252 -4.14 -11.96 14.75
N LEU A 253 -3.34 -10.97 14.33
CA LEU A 253 -3.86 -9.72 13.76
C LEU A 253 -4.66 -10.00 12.47
N ALA A 254 -4.16 -10.85 11.56
CA ALA A 254 -4.86 -11.18 10.33
C ALA A 254 -6.22 -11.84 10.62
N ASP A 255 -6.26 -12.80 11.54
CA ASP A 255 -7.50 -13.46 11.95
C ASP A 255 -8.48 -12.48 12.60
N PHE A 256 -8.00 -11.58 13.45
CA PHE A 256 -8.82 -10.57 14.09
C PHE A 256 -9.40 -9.56 13.09
N LEU A 257 -8.60 -9.10 12.13
CA LEU A 257 -9.03 -8.15 11.10
C LEU A 257 -10.17 -8.70 10.23
N ARG A 258 -10.17 -10.01 9.90
CA ARG A 258 -11.24 -10.64 9.11
C ARG A 258 -12.62 -10.47 9.74
N GLY A 259 -12.70 -10.38 11.06
CA GLY A 259 -13.96 -10.29 11.77
C GLY A 259 -14.47 -8.87 12.02
N LEU A 260 -13.75 -7.82 11.60
CA LEU A 260 -14.12 -6.43 11.86
C LEU A 260 -15.09 -5.87 10.80
N ASP A 261 -15.99 -4.97 11.22
CA ASP A 261 -16.91 -4.29 10.31
C ASP A 261 -16.22 -3.19 9.49
N LEU A 262 -15.19 -2.55 10.07
CA LEU A 262 -14.41 -1.48 9.48
C LEU A 262 -13.07 -1.33 10.21
N VAL A 263 -12.03 -0.95 9.48
CA VAL A 263 -10.74 -0.53 10.02
C VAL A 263 -10.48 0.94 9.70
N LEU A 264 -10.40 1.78 10.73
CA LEU A 264 -9.97 3.17 10.64
C LEU A 264 -8.45 3.24 10.86
N THR A 265 -7.72 3.75 9.88
CA THR A 265 -6.25 3.62 9.88
C THR A 265 -5.54 4.75 9.13
N PRO A 266 -4.30 5.12 9.50
CA PRO A 266 -3.40 5.80 8.58
C PRO A 266 -2.82 4.82 7.55
N ASP A 267 -1.92 5.31 6.69
CA ASP A 267 -1.14 4.49 5.75
C ASP A 267 -0.15 3.57 6.51
N THR A 268 -0.51 2.29 6.66
CA THR A 268 0.23 1.29 7.44
C THR A 268 0.19 -0.12 6.83
N GLY A 269 1.09 -1.00 7.28
CA GLY A 269 1.00 -2.43 6.94
C GLY A 269 -0.32 -3.06 7.37
N THR A 270 -0.89 -2.65 8.52
CA THR A 270 -2.20 -3.13 9.00
C THR A 270 -3.33 -2.72 8.06
N MET A 271 -3.28 -1.52 7.48
CA MET A 271 -4.23 -1.10 6.43
C MET A 271 -4.18 -2.02 5.22
N HIS A 272 -2.98 -2.32 4.72
CA HIS A 272 -2.80 -3.21 3.58
C HIS A 272 -3.26 -4.64 3.88
N LEU A 273 -2.97 -5.14 5.08
CA LEU A 273 -3.44 -6.45 5.50
C LEU A 273 -4.97 -6.50 5.56
N ALA A 274 -5.63 -5.50 6.15
CA ALA A 274 -7.09 -5.42 6.19
C ALA A 274 -7.70 -5.41 4.77
N ALA A 275 -7.11 -4.64 3.84
CA ALA A 275 -7.53 -4.62 2.44
C ALA A 275 -7.34 -5.99 1.76
N ALA A 276 -6.19 -6.64 1.98
CA ALA A 276 -5.89 -7.96 1.43
C ALA A 276 -6.86 -9.06 1.91
N LEU A 277 -7.47 -8.85 3.09
CA LEU A 277 -8.44 -9.76 3.69
C LEU A 277 -9.89 -9.44 3.31
N GLY A 278 -10.15 -8.32 2.63
CA GLY A 278 -11.49 -7.86 2.27
C GLY A 278 -12.23 -7.13 3.39
N THR A 279 -11.57 -6.93 4.53
CA THR A 279 -12.10 -6.13 5.63
C THR A 279 -12.22 -4.67 5.17
N PRO A 280 -13.40 -4.02 5.31
CA PRO A 280 -13.55 -2.64 4.91
C PRO A 280 -12.53 -1.72 5.59
N VAL A 281 -11.95 -0.81 4.82
CA VAL A 281 -10.95 0.16 5.30
C VAL A 281 -11.51 1.55 5.10
N MET A 282 -11.37 2.40 6.11
CA MET A 282 -11.49 3.85 5.99
C MET A 282 -10.15 4.46 6.40
N ALA A 283 -9.36 4.90 5.42
CA ALA A 283 -8.03 5.43 5.68
C ALA A 283 -8.01 6.96 5.76
N CYS A 284 -7.10 7.53 6.56
CA CYS A 284 -6.84 8.98 6.61
C CYS A 284 -5.43 9.27 6.10
N PHE A 285 -5.33 9.95 4.96
CA PHE A 285 -4.09 10.23 4.27
C PHE A 285 -3.74 11.71 4.38
N LEU A 286 -2.57 11.99 4.95
CA LEU A 286 -2.01 13.33 5.15
C LEU A 286 -0.49 13.27 5.15
N SER A 287 0.15 14.45 5.16
CA SER A 287 1.61 14.58 5.05
C SER A 287 2.14 13.88 3.79
N SER A 288 2.96 12.84 3.93
CA SER A 288 3.59 12.14 2.83
C SER A 288 2.77 10.95 2.30
N ALA A 289 1.63 10.60 2.91
CA ALA A 289 0.75 9.54 2.42
C ALA A 289 -0.09 10.03 1.22
N TRP A 290 -0.16 9.22 0.17
CA TRP A 290 -0.85 9.57 -1.07
C TRP A 290 -1.63 8.39 -1.65
N THR A 291 -2.93 8.58 -1.86
CA THR A 291 -3.89 7.48 -2.10
C THR A 291 -3.57 6.71 -3.38
N TRP A 292 -3.19 7.39 -4.44
CA TRP A 292 -2.87 6.73 -5.71
C TRP A 292 -1.58 5.92 -5.68
N GLU A 293 -0.71 6.11 -4.67
CA GLU A 293 0.53 5.34 -4.53
C GLU A 293 0.37 4.17 -3.55
N THR A 294 -0.17 4.44 -2.37
CA THR A 294 -0.24 3.48 -1.24
C THR A 294 -1.66 3.32 -0.68
N GLY A 295 -2.69 3.74 -1.41
CA GLY A 295 -4.07 3.49 -0.99
C GLY A 295 -4.37 1.99 -0.84
N PRO A 296 -5.38 1.63 -0.02
CA PRO A 296 -5.81 0.25 0.15
C PRO A 296 -6.22 -0.33 -1.22
N TYR A 297 -5.64 -1.49 -1.56
CA TYR A 297 -5.85 -2.13 -2.85
C TYR A 297 -7.10 -3.02 -2.82
N GLY A 298 -7.98 -2.86 -3.80
CA GLY A 298 -9.27 -3.52 -3.88
C GLY A 298 -10.43 -2.53 -3.99
N ALA A 299 -11.57 -3.02 -4.47
CA ALA A 299 -12.77 -2.21 -4.62
C ALA A 299 -13.47 -1.94 -3.26
N GLY A 300 -14.05 -0.75 -3.09
CA GLY A 300 -14.96 -0.41 -2.00
C GLY A 300 -14.32 0.13 -0.71
N HIS A 301 -13.00 0.13 -0.58
CA HIS A 301 -12.31 0.82 0.52
C HIS A 301 -12.46 2.33 0.39
N LEU A 302 -12.46 3.05 1.52
CA LEU A 302 -12.61 4.51 1.56
C LEU A 302 -11.31 5.18 2.02
N VAL A 303 -10.99 6.33 1.43
CA VAL A 303 -9.83 7.13 1.85
C VAL A 303 -10.22 8.60 1.96
N TRP A 304 -10.01 9.19 3.12
CA TRP A 304 -10.00 10.63 3.34
C TRP A 304 -8.62 11.18 3.01
N GLN A 305 -8.45 11.79 1.84
CA GLN A 305 -7.18 12.36 1.38
C GLN A 305 -7.16 13.86 1.64
N SER A 306 -6.26 14.30 2.51
CA SER A 306 -5.86 15.70 2.60
C SER A 306 -4.89 16.02 1.46
N ALA A 307 -5.22 17.01 0.63
CA ALA A 307 -4.45 17.42 -0.54
C ALA A 307 -4.24 18.95 -0.62
N PRO A 308 -3.71 19.63 0.41
CA PRO A 308 -3.27 21.01 0.26
C PRO A 308 -2.11 21.09 -0.76
N PRO A 309 -1.77 22.29 -1.28
CA PRO A 309 -0.75 22.44 -2.32
C PRO A 309 0.65 21.88 -1.97
N CYS A 310 0.96 21.71 -0.68
CA CYS A 310 2.22 21.10 -0.23
C CYS A 310 2.24 19.56 -0.20
N ALA A 311 1.09 18.91 -0.42
CA ALA A 311 0.92 17.47 -0.31
C ALA A 311 1.08 16.77 -1.68
N PRO A 312 1.62 15.54 -1.72
CA PRO A 312 2.23 14.85 -0.58
C PRO A 312 3.65 15.36 -0.32
N CYS A 313 3.98 15.63 0.95
CA CYS A 313 5.27 16.22 1.32
C CYS A 313 6.39 15.16 1.40
N LEU A 314 7.65 15.60 1.50
CA LEU A 314 8.79 14.71 1.76
C LEU A 314 8.86 14.32 3.23
N GLU A 315 8.90 13.02 3.49
CA GLU A 315 8.92 12.45 4.84
C GLU A 315 10.17 12.85 5.65
N ALA A 316 11.31 12.95 4.97
CA ALA A 316 12.62 13.26 5.57
C ALA A 316 12.81 14.73 5.97
N GLN A 317 11.90 15.63 5.59
CA GLN A 317 12.01 17.07 5.87
C GLN A 317 10.95 17.53 6.88
N PRO A 318 11.27 18.45 7.81
CA PRO A 318 10.27 19.09 8.67
C PRO A 318 9.09 19.68 7.88
N CYS A 319 7.93 19.83 8.52
CA CYS A 319 6.77 20.43 7.84
C CYS A 319 6.97 21.95 7.75
N PRO A 320 6.91 22.57 6.55
CA PRO A 320 7.02 24.02 6.42
C PRO A 320 5.71 24.75 6.72
N ASN A 321 4.57 24.03 6.77
CA ASN A 321 3.22 24.61 6.81
C ASN A 321 2.45 24.21 8.09
N ASP A 322 3.16 24.01 9.20
CA ASP A 322 2.59 23.72 10.52
C ASP A 322 1.44 22.68 10.52
N MET A 323 1.61 21.61 9.75
CA MET A 323 0.63 20.54 9.60
C MET A 323 -0.77 21.02 9.14
N GLU A 324 -0.89 22.01 8.26
CA GLU A 324 -2.18 22.47 7.68
C GLU A 324 -3.06 21.33 7.14
N CYS A 325 -2.42 20.27 6.62
CA CYS A 325 -3.08 19.04 6.16
C CYS A 325 -3.89 18.31 7.26
N LEU A 326 -3.45 18.41 8.52
CA LEU A 326 -4.15 17.84 9.66
C LEU A 326 -5.40 18.65 10.02
N GLU A 327 -5.35 19.98 9.89
CA GLU A 327 -6.43 20.88 10.29
C GLU A 327 -7.72 20.65 9.48
N LEU A 328 -7.60 20.13 8.26
CA LEU A 328 -8.74 19.72 7.43
C LEU A 328 -9.62 18.66 8.12
N PHE A 329 -9.02 17.78 8.93
CA PHE A 329 -9.74 16.76 9.69
C PHE A 329 -10.41 17.30 10.97
N ARG A 330 -10.11 18.55 11.38
CA ARG A 330 -10.75 19.23 12.51
C ARG A 330 -12.00 20.02 12.11
N ALA A 331 -12.36 20.04 10.83
CA ALA A 331 -13.45 20.86 10.33
C ALA A 331 -14.81 20.52 10.99
N PRO A 332 -15.65 21.50 11.36
CA PRO A 332 -16.88 21.29 12.15
C PRO A 332 -17.93 20.33 11.57
N ARG A 333 -17.87 20.03 10.26
CA ARG A 333 -18.79 19.12 9.56
C ARG A 333 -18.14 17.82 9.09
N PHE A 334 -16.83 17.66 9.29
CA PHE A 334 -16.11 16.45 8.88
C PHE A 334 -16.71 15.19 9.52
N LEU A 335 -16.95 15.20 10.84
CA LEU A 335 -17.48 14.03 11.56
C LEU A 335 -18.86 13.57 11.06
N LYS A 336 -19.73 14.48 10.61
CA LYS A 336 -21.04 14.09 10.04
C LYS A 336 -20.87 13.31 8.74
N ASN A 337 -19.90 13.70 7.92
CA ASN A 337 -19.57 12.99 6.69
C ASN A 337 -18.89 11.65 6.97
N VAL A 338 -18.12 11.53 8.06
CA VAL A 338 -17.60 10.24 8.54
C VAL A 338 -18.73 9.28 8.91
N VAL A 339 -19.77 9.74 9.64
CA VAL A 339 -20.96 8.92 9.93
C VAL A 339 -21.63 8.45 8.64
N ALA A 340 -21.87 9.36 7.69
CA ALA A 340 -22.53 9.04 6.43
C ALA A 340 -21.72 8.01 5.61
N ALA A 341 -20.41 8.23 5.46
CA ALA A 341 -19.52 7.35 4.74
C ALA A 341 -19.46 5.94 5.38
N ALA A 342 -19.30 5.86 6.71
CA ALA A 342 -19.30 4.59 7.43
C ALA A 342 -20.65 3.86 7.33
N ALA A 343 -21.76 4.60 7.26
CA ALA A 343 -23.11 4.09 7.03
C ALA A 343 -23.39 3.68 5.57
N GLY A 344 -22.46 3.89 4.64
CA GLY A 344 -22.67 3.65 3.21
C GLY A 344 -23.71 4.57 2.58
N LYS A 345 -23.87 5.78 3.14
CA LYS A 345 -24.76 6.82 2.64
C LYS A 345 -23.95 7.88 1.90
N ASN A 346 -24.63 8.65 1.06
CA ASN A 346 -24.01 9.79 0.39
C ASN A 346 -23.52 10.82 1.42
N VAL A 347 -22.28 11.26 1.23
CA VAL A 347 -21.71 12.40 1.94
C VAL A 347 -22.22 13.71 1.34
N ARG A 348 -21.92 14.82 2.00
CA ARG A 348 -22.27 16.19 1.59
C ARG A 348 -20.99 16.94 1.21
N PRO A 349 -20.58 16.91 -0.07
CA PRO A 349 -19.31 17.49 -0.51
C PRO A 349 -19.18 18.99 -0.20
N GLU A 350 -20.29 19.72 -0.23
CA GLU A 350 -20.35 21.16 0.07
C GLU A 350 -20.03 21.51 1.52
N GLU A 351 -20.07 20.52 2.44
CA GLU A 351 -19.73 20.71 3.85
C GLU A 351 -18.25 20.38 4.16
N LEU A 352 -17.46 19.96 3.17
CA LEU A 352 -16.04 19.60 3.34
C LEU A 352 -15.10 20.78 3.03
N PRO A 353 -13.93 20.85 3.67
CA PRO A 353 -12.86 21.76 3.25
C PRO A 353 -12.43 21.49 1.81
N GLU A 354 -12.06 22.54 1.07
CA GLU A 354 -11.71 22.48 -0.36
C GLU A 354 -10.62 21.44 -0.69
N SER A 355 -9.60 21.33 0.17
CA SER A 355 -8.47 20.40 -0.02
C SER A 355 -8.65 19.04 0.65
N LEU A 356 -9.88 18.65 1.01
CA LEU A 356 -10.18 17.35 1.60
C LEU A 356 -11.07 16.54 0.65
N LEU A 357 -10.60 15.36 0.26
CA LEU A 357 -11.30 14.46 -0.64
C LEU A 357 -11.79 13.22 0.10
N LEU A 358 -12.95 12.71 -0.32
CA LEU A 358 -13.34 11.33 -0.06
C LEU A 358 -13.18 10.53 -1.34
N LEU A 359 -12.36 9.50 -1.28
CA LEU A 359 -12.07 8.59 -2.37
C LEU A 359 -12.62 7.20 -2.05
N ARG A 360 -13.11 6.49 -3.08
CA ARG A 360 -13.48 5.08 -3.01
C ARG A 360 -12.59 4.28 -3.94
N GLY A 361 -12.00 3.20 -3.43
CA GLY A 361 -11.19 2.28 -4.22
C GLY A 361 -12.04 1.60 -5.30
N ASP A 362 -11.49 1.55 -6.51
CA ASP A 362 -12.03 0.85 -7.66
C ASP A 362 -10.87 0.28 -8.49
N GLN A 363 -11.14 -0.50 -9.54
CA GLN A 363 -10.11 -1.13 -10.35
C GLN A 363 -10.45 -1.07 -11.84
N ASP A 364 -9.44 -0.83 -12.67
CA ASP A 364 -9.53 -0.95 -14.12
C ASP A 364 -8.52 -1.99 -14.64
N ALA A 365 -8.45 -2.22 -15.95
CA ALA A 365 -7.51 -3.19 -16.52
C ALA A 365 -6.03 -2.96 -16.15
N PHE A 366 -5.62 -1.70 -15.94
CA PHE A 366 -4.25 -1.38 -15.53
C PHE A 366 -3.99 -1.75 -14.07
N GLY A 367 -4.96 -1.51 -13.18
CA GLY A 367 -4.78 -1.75 -11.76
C GLY A 367 -5.75 -0.97 -10.86
N GLN A 368 -5.32 -0.66 -9.65
CA GLN A 368 -6.05 0.17 -8.70
C GLN A 368 -6.31 1.57 -9.27
N SER A 369 -7.53 2.04 -9.08
CA SER A 369 -7.97 3.40 -9.32
C SER A 369 -8.82 3.89 -8.13
N PHE A 370 -9.24 5.15 -8.17
CA PHE A 370 -10.07 5.74 -7.13
C PHE A 370 -11.12 6.65 -7.74
N GLU A 371 -12.36 6.46 -7.31
CA GLU A 371 -13.48 7.35 -7.59
C GLU A 371 -13.55 8.46 -6.54
N VAL A 372 -13.74 9.70 -7.00
CA VAL A 372 -13.93 10.86 -6.11
C VAL A 372 -15.40 10.93 -5.70
N LEU A 373 -15.70 10.61 -4.44
CA LEU A 373 -17.06 10.72 -3.89
C LEU A 373 -17.37 12.13 -3.37
N ALA A 374 -16.35 12.88 -2.96
CA ALA A 374 -16.46 14.26 -2.53
C ALA A 374 -15.11 14.99 -2.59
N GLY A 375 -15.14 16.31 -2.71
CA GLY A 375 -13.96 17.15 -2.90
C GLY A 375 -13.53 17.22 -4.37
N ASN A 376 -12.38 17.85 -4.62
CA ASN A 376 -11.82 18.02 -5.95
C ASN A 376 -10.37 17.52 -5.99
N ASP A 377 -10.02 16.62 -6.93
CA ASP A 377 -8.63 16.23 -7.19
C ASP A 377 -8.04 17.18 -8.24
N PRO A 378 -7.18 18.14 -7.86
CA PRO A 378 -6.60 19.09 -8.80
C PRO A 378 -5.67 18.44 -9.83
N TYR A 379 -5.25 17.19 -9.60
CA TYR A 379 -4.32 16.46 -10.47
C TYR A 379 -5.01 15.39 -11.32
N ALA A 380 -6.34 15.22 -11.22
CA ALA A 380 -7.08 14.14 -11.89
C ALA A 380 -6.84 14.11 -13.41
N ALA A 381 -6.91 15.27 -14.07
CA ALA A 381 -6.73 15.37 -15.51
C ALA A 381 -5.34 14.91 -15.97
N GLU A 382 -4.28 15.39 -15.31
CA GLU A 382 -2.89 14.99 -15.58
C GLU A 382 -2.66 13.51 -15.27
N ARG A 383 -3.24 13.03 -14.15
CA ARG A 383 -3.14 11.65 -13.71
C ARG A 383 -3.78 10.69 -14.72
N TYR A 384 -4.99 10.98 -15.19
CA TYR A 384 -5.67 10.13 -16.18
C TYR A 384 -4.96 10.15 -17.54
N ALA A 385 -4.42 11.28 -17.95
CA ALA A 385 -3.61 11.37 -19.16
C ALA A 385 -2.34 10.50 -19.04
N LEU A 386 -1.61 10.58 -17.92
CA LEU A 386 -0.46 9.71 -17.65
C LEU A 386 -0.86 8.23 -17.59
N ARG A 387 -1.98 7.90 -16.94
CA ARG A 387 -2.47 6.52 -16.83
C ARG A 387 -2.73 5.91 -18.20
N ARG A 388 -3.37 6.67 -19.10
CA ARG A 388 -3.63 6.24 -20.48
C ARG A 388 -2.34 5.88 -21.21
N GLU A 389 -1.35 6.78 -21.20
CA GLU A 389 -0.10 6.53 -21.91
C GLU A 389 0.69 5.37 -21.31
N ILE A 390 0.73 5.24 -19.98
CA ILE A 390 1.38 4.10 -19.32
C ILE A 390 0.67 2.79 -19.64
N ALA A 391 -0.67 2.77 -19.68
CA ALA A 391 -1.42 1.59 -20.07
C ALA A 391 -1.09 1.15 -21.50
N LEU A 392 -0.98 2.10 -22.45
CA LEU A 392 -0.54 1.82 -23.83
C LEU A 392 0.88 1.25 -23.87
N LEU A 393 1.82 1.82 -23.11
CA LEU A 393 3.20 1.33 -23.02
C LEU A 393 3.28 -0.09 -22.44
N ARG A 394 2.30 -0.51 -21.65
CA ARG A 394 2.20 -1.85 -21.09
C ARG A 394 1.30 -2.79 -21.88
N GLY A 395 0.74 -2.33 -23.00
CA GLY A 395 -0.19 -3.13 -23.82
C GLY A 395 -1.50 -3.48 -23.08
N VAL A 396 -1.90 -2.64 -22.12
CA VAL A 396 -3.12 -2.84 -21.33
C VAL A 396 -4.27 -2.03 -21.93
N ALA A 397 -5.47 -2.62 -21.91
CA ALA A 397 -6.68 -1.93 -22.37
C ALA A 397 -6.94 -0.64 -21.57
N ILE A 398 -7.39 0.40 -22.27
CA ILE A 398 -7.76 1.68 -21.66
C ILE A 398 -9.28 1.70 -21.44
N GLU A 399 -9.70 2.04 -20.22
CA GLU A 399 -11.11 2.29 -19.93
C GLU A 399 -11.66 3.48 -20.75
N PRO A 400 -12.92 3.42 -21.23
CA PRO A 400 -13.52 4.52 -21.99
C PRO A 400 -13.48 5.87 -21.26
N SER A 401 -13.58 5.88 -19.93
CA SER A 401 -13.48 7.08 -19.09
C SER A 401 -12.10 7.75 -19.18
N HIS A 402 -11.04 6.96 -19.33
CA HIS A 402 -9.66 7.45 -19.49
C HIS A 402 -9.31 7.78 -20.94
N ALA A 403 -10.02 7.19 -21.92
CA ALA A 403 -9.82 7.52 -23.34
C ALA A 403 -10.12 9.00 -23.64
N GLN A 404 -11.03 9.62 -22.87
CA GLN A 404 -11.40 11.03 -22.99
C GLN A 404 -10.44 11.99 -22.24
N ALA A 405 -9.42 11.48 -21.55
CA ALA A 405 -8.45 12.32 -20.85
C ALA A 405 -7.73 13.27 -21.84
N PRO A 406 -7.28 14.45 -21.39
CA PRO A 406 -6.53 15.36 -22.26
C PRO A 406 -5.23 14.69 -22.77
N LEU A 407 -4.66 15.27 -23.84
CA LEU A 407 -3.31 14.91 -24.25
C LEU A 407 -2.30 15.31 -23.18
N LEU A 408 -1.18 14.59 -23.11
CA LEU A 408 -0.11 14.97 -22.20
C LEU A 408 0.44 16.34 -22.55
N THR A 409 0.72 17.12 -21.52
CA THR A 409 1.52 18.33 -21.64
C THR A 409 2.96 17.94 -22.03
N GLU A 410 3.68 18.84 -22.68
CA GLU A 410 5.09 18.62 -23.03
C GLU A 410 5.94 18.20 -21.83
N GLN A 411 5.69 18.81 -20.67
CA GLN A 411 6.37 18.48 -19.41
C GLN A 411 6.15 17.03 -19.00
N LEU A 412 4.91 16.53 -19.10
CA LEU A 412 4.59 15.14 -18.73
C LEU A 412 5.03 14.14 -19.80
N THR A 413 5.04 14.54 -21.08
CA THR A 413 5.63 13.73 -22.16
C THR A 413 7.12 13.50 -21.90
N ARG A 414 7.88 14.54 -21.55
CA ARG A 414 9.32 14.43 -21.19
C ARG A 414 9.56 13.63 -19.90
N LEU A 415 8.55 13.50 -19.03
CA LEU A 415 8.61 12.65 -17.85
C LEU A 415 8.55 11.16 -18.22
N LEU A 416 7.65 10.81 -19.14
CA LEU A 416 7.46 9.43 -19.58
C LEU A 416 8.57 8.97 -20.52
N TYR A 417 8.89 9.79 -21.52
CA TYR A 417 9.72 9.44 -22.65
C TYR A 417 11.08 10.14 -22.56
N ARG A 418 12.11 9.42 -22.09
CA ARG A 418 13.49 9.93 -22.14
C ARG A 418 14.24 9.28 -23.29
N GLU A 419 15.07 10.06 -23.96
CA GLU A 419 15.95 9.55 -25.02
C GLU A 419 16.81 8.35 -24.55
N GLN A 420 17.25 8.36 -23.30
CA GLN A 420 18.02 7.27 -22.69
C GLN A 420 17.26 5.94 -22.63
N ASP A 421 15.92 5.95 -22.67
CA ASP A 421 15.10 4.75 -22.60
C ASP A 421 15.14 3.93 -23.91
N TRP A 422 15.55 4.53 -25.04
CA TRP A 422 15.59 3.86 -26.36
C TRP A 422 16.88 4.08 -27.18
N MET A 423 17.73 5.06 -26.82
CA MET A 423 18.98 5.33 -27.55
C MET A 423 20.19 4.58 -27.02
N LEU A 424 20.21 4.24 -25.72
CA LEU A 424 21.21 3.33 -25.19
C LEU A 424 20.76 1.91 -25.52
N PRO A 425 21.67 0.98 -25.85
CA PRO A 425 21.27 -0.42 -26.04
C PRO A 425 20.44 -0.80 -24.83
N PRO A 426 19.19 -1.27 -25.02
CA PRO A 426 18.42 -1.70 -23.89
C PRO A 426 19.30 -2.73 -23.21
N TRP A 427 19.47 -2.62 -21.90
CA TRP A 427 20.15 -3.63 -21.11
C TRP A 427 19.42 -4.99 -21.20
N HIS A 428 18.52 -5.22 -22.17
CA HIS A 428 17.70 -6.39 -22.40
C HIS A 428 18.18 -7.26 -23.56
N ASP A 429 19.15 -6.83 -24.37
CA ASP A 429 19.88 -7.72 -25.30
C ASP A 429 20.89 -8.60 -24.53
N ARG A 430 20.45 -9.17 -23.40
CA ARG A 430 21.22 -10.10 -22.57
C ARG A 430 20.95 -11.50 -23.11
N ALA A 431 21.84 -11.96 -23.98
CA ALA A 431 21.83 -13.29 -24.61
C ALA A 431 21.80 -14.44 -23.60
#